data_AF-A6IC46-F1
#
_entry.id   AF-A6IC46-F1
#
_cell.length_a   1.000
_cell.length_b   1.000
_cell.length_c   1.000
_cell.angle_alpha   90.00
_cell.angle_beta   90.00
_cell.angle_gamma   90.00
#
_symmetry.space_group_name_H-M   'P 1'
#
loop_
_entity.id
_entity.type
_entity.pdbx_description
1 polymer ?
#
loop_
_entity_poly.entity_id
_entity_poly.type
_entity_poly.pdbx_seq_one_letter_code
_entity_poly.pdbx_strand_id
1 'polypeptide(L)' 'MVDVKCLSDYELHKHLKTLGFTPGPILPSTRKIYERKLVQLLASSPCESVMKRPRRLPGSEDSDDSEV' A
#
# COMPACT_ATOMS: atom_id res chain seq x y z
N MET A 1 -11.14 -11.72 -16.71
CA MET A 1 -10.77 -10.90 -15.53
C MET A 1 -9.92 -11.79 -14.64
N VAL A 2 -8.76 -11.33 -14.19
CA VAL A 2 -7.90 -12.11 -13.26
C VAL A 2 -8.57 -12.12 -11.90
N ASP A 3 -8.94 -13.30 -11.39
CA ASP A 3 -9.50 -13.42 -10.04
C ASP A 3 -8.37 -13.44 -9.02
N VAL A 4 -8.12 -12.28 -8.42
CA VAL A 4 -7.09 -12.08 -7.40
C VAL A 4 -7.26 -12.96 -6.16
N LYS A 5 -8.47 -13.42 -5.84
CA LYS A 5 -8.71 -14.29 -4.68
C LYS A 5 -8.38 -15.76 -4.94
N CYS A 6 -8.32 -16.15 -6.22
CA CYS A 6 -7.95 -17.50 -6.62
C CYS A 6 -6.44 -17.66 -6.86
N LEU A 7 -5.67 -16.58 -6.77
CA LEU A 7 -4.22 -16.64 -6.93
C LEU A 7 -3.56 -17.23 -5.69
N SER A 8 -2.59 -18.11 -5.92
CA SER A 8 -1.67 -18.53 -4.86
C SER A 8 -0.73 -17.38 -4.49
N ASP A 9 -0.07 -17.49 -3.34
CA ASP A 9 0.92 -16.49 -2.90
C ASP A 9 2.03 -16.28 -3.93
N TYR A 10 2.45 -17.37 -4.58
CA TYR A 10 3.45 -17.32 -5.63
C TYR A 10 2.95 -16.56 -6.87
N GLU A 11 1.74 -16.86 -7.33
CA GLU A 11 1.15 -16.20 -8.51
C GLU A 11 0.86 -14.71 -8.25
N LEU A 12 0.40 -14.38 -7.04
CA LEU A 12 0.20 -13.00 -6.59
C LEU A 12 1.52 -12.22 -6.56
N HIS A 13 2.60 -12.84 -6.06
CA HIS A 13 3.94 -12.26 -6.05
C HIS A 13 4.46 -11.98 -7.46
N LYS A 14 4.34 -12.98 -8.34
CA LYS A 14 4.77 -12.88 -9.75
C LYS A 14 4.02 -11.79 -10.49
N HIS A 15 2.69 -11.70 -10.34
CA HIS A 15 1.89 -10.66 -10.98
C HIS A 15 2.29 -9.26 -10.54
N LEU A 16 2.46 -9.05 -9.23
CA LEU A 16 2.93 -7.78 -8.71
C LEU A 16 4.31 -7.40 -9.25
N LYS A 17 5.22 -8.38 -9.35
CA LYS A 17 6.56 -8.18 -9.92
C LYS A 17 6.53 -7.82 -11.40
N THR A 18 5.67 -8.46 -12.19
CA THR A 18 5.45 -8.13 -13.60
C THR A 18 4.96 -6.70 -13.78
N LEU A 19 4.18 -6.19 -12.84
CA LEU A 19 3.69 -4.81 -12.84
C LEU A 19 4.72 -3.79 -12.31
N GLY A 20 5.95 -4.21 -12.01
CA GLY A 20 7.03 -3.36 -11.50
C GLY A 20 7.00 -3.14 -9.99
N PHE A 21 6.12 -3.83 -9.26
CA PHE A 21 6.08 -3.77 -7.81
C PHE A 21 6.87 -4.93 -7.20
N THR A 22 7.75 -4.66 -6.23
CA THR A 22 8.52 -5.73 -5.55
C THR A 22 7.91 -6.03 -4.18
N PRO A 23 6.96 -6.98 -4.07
CA PRO A 23 6.38 -7.35 -2.80
C PRO A 23 7.39 -8.09 -1.91
N GLY A 24 7.24 -7.86 -0.60
CA GLY A 24 7.94 -8.60 0.44
C GLY A 24 7.26 -9.96 0.71
N PRO A 25 7.50 -10.58 1.88
CA PRO A 25 6.89 -11.85 2.22
C PRO A 25 5.37 -11.75 2.23
N ILE A 26 4.72 -12.65 1.48
CA ILE A 26 3.25 -12.75 1.47
C ILE A 26 2.84 -13.56 2.69
N LEU A 27 2.30 -12.86 3.68
CA LEU A 27 1.73 -13.41 4.90
C LEU A 27 0.21 -13.30 4.81
N PRO A 28 -0.57 -14.10 5.54
CA PRO A 28 -2.04 -14.00 5.55
C PRO A 28 -2.55 -12.58 5.85
N SER A 29 -1.84 -11.86 6.72
CA SER A 29 -2.13 -10.46 7.08
C SER A 29 -1.82 -9.46 5.97
N THR A 30 -0.78 -9.71 5.16
CA THR A 30 -0.37 -8.83 4.05
C THR A 30 -0.96 -9.23 2.70
N ARG A 31 -1.45 -10.47 2.54
CA ARG A 31 -2.07 -10.99 1.32
C ARG A 31 -3.21 -10.09 0.82
N LYS A 32 -4.10 -9.69 1.73
CA LYS A 32 -5.23 -8.79 1.41
C LYS A 32 -4.79 -7.41 0.91
N ILE A 33 -3.62 -6.94 1.34
CA ILE A 33 -3.03 -5.68 0.87
C ILE A 33 -2.51 -5.85 -0.56
N TYR A 34 -1.82 -6.96 -0.81
CA TYR A 34 -1.29 -7.30 -2.13
C TYR A 34 -2.38 -7.57 -3.18
N GLU A 35 -3.45 -8.26 -2.81
CA GLU A 35 -4.63 -8.47 -3.67
C GLU A 35 -5.26 -7.14 -4.08
N ARG A 36 -5.52 -6.24 -3.11
CA ARG A 36 -6.06 -4.90 -3.39
C ARG A 36 -5.14 -4.10 -4.30
N LYS A 37 -3.82 -4.21 -4.08
CA LYS A 37 -2.82 -3.53 -4.89
C LYS A 37 -2.78 -4.07 -6.32
N LEU A 38 -2.93 -5.38 -6.50
CA LEU A 38 -3.03 -6.00 -7.82
C LEU A 38 -4.29 -5.54 -8.56
N VAL A 39 -5.46 -5.51 -7.90
CA VAL A 39 -6.68 -4.95 -8.49
C VAL A 39 -6.50 -3.49 -8.86
N GLN A 40 -5.86 -2.69 -7.99
CA GLN A 40 -5.61 -1.28 -8.25
C GLN A 40 -4.68 -1.06 -9.45
N LEU A 41 -3.60 -1.83 -9.57
CA LEU A 41 -2.65 -1.76 -10.70
C LEU A 41 -3.28 -2.21 -12.02
N LEU A 42 -4.20 -3.19 -11.96
CA LEU A 42 -4.93 -3.67 -13.14
C LEU A 42 -6.04 -2.68 -13.56
N ALA A 43 -6.67 -2.00 -12.60
CA ALA A 43 -7.78 -1.08 -12.85
C ALA A 43 -7.33 0.36 -13.11
N SER A 44 -6.13 0.74 -12.69
CA SER A 44 -5.61 2.10 -12.85
C SER A 44 -4.09 2.06 -13.03
N SER A 45 -3.62 2.77 -14.06
CA SER A 45 -2.23 3.18 -14.32
C SER A 45 -1.43 3.43 -13.02
N PRO A 46 -0.11 3.11 -12.95
CA PRO A 46 0.59 2.80 -11.71
C PRO A 46 0.69 4.00 -10.77
N CYS A 47 -0.34 4.22 -9.97
CA CYS A 47 -0.31 5.20 -8.89
C CYS A 47 0.27 4.54 -7.66
N GLU A 48 1.44 5.02 -7.26
CA GLU A 48 2.15 4.71 -6.03
C GLU A 48 1.26 4.86 -4.78
N SER A 49 0.43 3.86 -4.47
CA SER A 49 -0.22 3.79 -3.16
C SER A 49 0.77 3.17 -2.18
N VAL A 50 1.75 3.99 -1.82
CA VAL A 50 2.43 3.86 -0.54
C VAL A 50 1.35 4.16 0.49
N MET A 51 0.71 3.13 1.04
CA MET A 51 0.05 3.26 2.34
C MET A 51 1.16 3.56 3.36
N LYS A 52 1.62 4.81 3.38
CA LYS A 52 2.19 5.43 4.55
C LYS A 52 1.07 5.36 5.57
N ARG A 53 1.20 4.41 6.48
CA ARG A 53 0.51 4.36 7.77
C ARG A 53 0.33 5.80 8.29
N PRO A 54 -0.86 6.23 8.78
CA PRO A 54 -0.99 7.54 9.40
C PRO A 54 -0.08 7.56 10.64
N ARG A 55 1.13 8.09 10.51
CA ARG A 55 1.94 8.45 11.67
C ARG A 55 1.43 9.80 12.13
N ARG A 56 0.50 9.71 13.07
CA ARG A 56 0.10 10.68 14.10
C ARG A 56 0.65 12.10 13.89
N LEU A 57 -0.28 13.03 13.66
CA LEU A 57 -0.10 14.42 14.05
C LEU A 57 0.06 14.47 15.58
N PRO A 58 1.10 15.13 16.09
CA PRO A 58 0.93 16.16 17.10
C PRO A 58 1.50 17.46 16.52
N GLY A 59 0.69 18.50 16.33
CA GLY A 59 0.32 19.35 17.45
C GLY A 59 1.53 20.23 17.79
N SER A 60 1.80 21.24 16.97
CA SER A 60 2.63 22.37 17.34
C SER A 60 1.74 23.61 17.28
N GLU A 61 0.78 23.65 18.20
CA GLU A 61 0.29 24.91 18.74
C GLU A 61 1.35 25.35 19.74
N ASP A 62 2.23 26.25 19.33
CA ASP A 62 2.96 27.08 20.29
C ASP A 62 2.66 28.52 19.87
N SER A 63 1.55 29.00 20.42
CA SER A 63 1.18 30.40 20.50
C SER A 63 1.46 30.81 21.95
N ASP A 64 2.57 31.50 22.15
CA ASP A 64 2.89 32.26 23.37
C ASP A 64 3.77 33.43 22.88
N ASP A 65 3.19 34.60 22.57
CA ASP A 65 2.81 35.68 23.48
C ASP A 65 4.01 36.47 24.05
N SER A 66 3.82 37.80 24.09
CA SER A 66 4.55 38.80 24.88
C SER A 66 5.93 39.33 24.39
N GLU A 67 5.83 40.47 23.68
CA GLU A 67 6.48 41.77 23.92
C GLU A 67 7.71 41.82 24.86
N VAL A 68 8.86 42.29 24.34
CA VAL A 68 9.84 43.14 25.06
C VAL A 68 10.46 44.18 24.15
#